data_AF-A0A074YCU4-F1
#
_entry.id   AF-A0A074YCU4-F1
#
_cell.length_a   1.000
_cell.length_b   1.000
_cell.length_c   1.000
_cell.angle_alpha   90.00
_cell.angle_beta   90.00
_cell.angle_gamma   90.00
#
_symmetry.space_group_name_H-M   'P 1'
#
loop_
_entity.id
_entity.type
_entity.pdbx_description
1 polymer ?
#
loop_
_entity_poly.entity_id
_entity_poly.type
_entity_poly.pdbx_seq_one_letter_code
_entity_poly.pdbx_strand_id
1 'polypeptide(L)'
;MEMPSSTREVVVQECKRLRPHDTITSIQPCQGKGCSHNLWIISFANSPQLIARVAQEHQILELEKRGIGILQHIEKHTPNCPVPRIHWHNVDQTSKHPSIVIQSFVPGRSLGTWNSSIPKSS
;
A
#
# COMPACT_ATOMS: atom_id res chain seq x y z
N MET A 1 4.58 15.04 -2.92
CA MET A 1 4.70 14.74 -1.47
C MET A 1 5.77 13.67 -1.34
N GLU A 2 6.80 13.93 -0.56
CA GLU A 2 7.89 12.98 -0.34
C GLU A 2 7.60 12.13 0.90
N MET A 3 8.11 10.89 0.91
CA MET A 3 8.01 10.02 2.08
C MET A 3 8.99 10.51 3.15
N PRO A 4 8.59 10.67 4.42
CA PRO A 4 9.52 11.01 5.50
C PRO A 4 10.67 10.00 5.59
N SER A 5 11.92 10.47 5.78
CA SER A 5 13.13 9.63 5.72
C SER A 5 13.06 8.42 6.65
N SER A 6 12.62 8.62 7.90
CA SER A 6 12.48 7.54 8.88
C SER A 6 11.42 6.50 8.50
N THR A 7 10.36 6.91 7.81
CA THR A 7 9.35 5.98 7.26
C THR A 7 9.91 5.22 6.06
N ARG A 8 10.68 5.92 5.21
CA ARG A 8 11.33 5.33 4.04
C ARG A 8 12.33 4.25 4.43
N GLU A 9 13.11 4.46 5.49
CA GLU A 9 14.05 3.47 6.01
C GLU A 9 13.34 2.18 6.41
N VAL A 10 12.26 2.27 7.19
CA VAL A 10 11.44 1.12 7.59
C VAL A 10 10.89 0.39 6.37
N VAL A 11 10.29 1.12 5.42
CA VAL A 11 9.74 0.55 4.18
C VAL A 11 10.82 -0.18 3.37
N VAL A 12 12.00 0.42 3.22
CA VAL A 12 13.12 -0.19 2.48
C VAL A 12 13.65 -1.43 3.18
N GLN A 13 13.82 -1.39 4.51
CA GLN A 13 14.28 -2.53 5.30
C GLN A 13 13.31 -3.71 5.17
N GLU A 14 12.01 -3.46 5.34
CA GLU A 14 11.00 -4.51 5.23
C GLU A 14 10.86 -5.04 3.81
N CYS A 15 10.98 -4.19 2.79
CA CYS A 15 11.01 -4.67 1.40
C CYS A 15 12.21 -5.56 1.12
N LYS A 16 13.41 -5.23 1.65
CA LYS A 16 14.60 -6.08 1.54
C LYS A 16 14.40 -7.41 2.29
N ARG A 17 13.75 -7.40 3.45
CA ARG A 17 13.41 -8.63 4.19
C ARG A 17 12.43 -9.51 3.41
N LEU A 18 11.41 -8.91 2.82
CA LEU A 18 10.40 -9.62 2.01
C LEU A 18 10.98 -10.14 0.68
N ARG A 19 11.99 -9.46 0.12
CA ARG A 19 12.59 -9.75 -1.19
C ARG A 19 14.12 -9.60 -1.15
N PRO A 20 14.83 -10.55 -0.50
CA PRO A 20 16.27 -10.43 -0.24
C PRO A 20 17.14 -10.47 -1.51
N HIS A 21 16.61 -11.02 -2.61
CA HIS A 21 17.33 -11.18 -3.87
C HIS A 21 16.90 -10.17 -4.95
N ASP A 22 16.15 -9.14 -4.59
CA ASP A 22 15.68 -8.14 -5.54
C ASP A 22 16.12 -6.73 -5.13
N THR A 23 16.21 -5.85 -6.12
CA THR A 23 16.64 -4.47 -5.97
C THR A 23 15.45 -3.54 -6.14
N ILE A 24 15.22 -2.68 -5.15
CA ILE A 24 14.24 -1.59 -5.27
C ILE A 24 14.77 -0.59 -6.31
N THR A 25 14.04 -0.41 -7.40
CA THR A 25 14.39 0.51 -8.49
C THR A 25 13.80 1.91 -8.28
N SER A 26 12.64 2.00 -7.64
CA SER A 26 12.02 3.30 -7.32
C SER A 26 11.01 3.20 -6.18
N ILE A 27 10.80 4.33 -5.50
CA ILE A 27 9.69 4.55 -4.56
C ILE A 27 9.04 5.87 -4.95
N GLN A 28 7.80 5.82 -5.44
CA GLN A 28 7.10 6.97 -5.99
C GLN A 28 5.73 7.14 -5.32
N PRO A 29 5.26 8.36 -5.03
CA PRO A 29 3.92 8.56 -4.53
C PRO A 29 2.88 8.14 -5.57
N CYS A 30 1.79 7.50 -5.15
CA CYS A 30 0.65 7.29 -6.03
C CYS A 30 0.04 8.63 -6.44
N GLN A 31 -0.48 8.70 -7.67
CA GLN A 31 -1.26 9.84 -8.10
C GLN A 31 -2.62 9.83 -7.38
N GLY A 32 -2.89 10.90 -6.62
CA GLY A 32 -4.09 11.03 -5.79
C GLY A 32 -3.74 11.14 -4.30
N LYS A 33 -4.36 12.09 -3.60
CA LYS A 33 -4.26 12.21 -2.15
C LYS A 33 -5.35 11.34 -1.53
N GLY A 34 -4.96 10.31 -0.79
CA GLY A 34 -5.88 9.64 0.12
C GLY A 34 -6.23 10.59 1.27
N CYS A 35 -7.47 10.53 1.75
CA CYS A 35 -7.93 11.39 2.84
C CYS A 35 -7.28 11.05 4.20
N SER A 36 -6.88 9.80 4.40
CA SER A 36 -6.32 9.31 5.66
C SER A 36 -4.93 8.67 5.51
N HIS A 37 -4.52 8.40 4.28
CA HIS A 37 -3.29 7.69 3.97
C HIS A 37 -2.58 8.32 2.79
N ASN A 38 -1.26 8.31 2.88
CA ASN A 38 -0.38 8.50 1.74
C ASN A 38 0.01 7.12 1.20
N LEU A 39 0.08 7.00 -0.12
CA LEU A 39 0.38 5.76 -0.81
C LEU A 39 1.65 5.94 -1.64
N TRP A 40 2.54 4.95 -1.61
CA TRP A 40 3.74 4.91 -2.44
C TRP A 40 3.86 3.57 -3.14
N ILE A 41 4.13 3.62 -4.43
CA ILE A 41 4.46 2.48 -5.28
C ILE A 41 5.95 2.19 -5.11
N ILE A 42 6.27 0.95 -4.78
CA ILE A 42 7.63 0.43 -4.63
C ILE A 42 7.86 -0.50 -5.82
N SER A 43 8.77 -0.08 -6.70
CA SER A 43 9.15 -0.86 -7.87
C SER A 43 10.43 -1.62 -7.60
N PHE A 44 10.50 -2.82 -8.16
CA PHE A 44 11.65 -3.70 -8.06
C PHE A 44 12.18 -4.02 -9.45
N ALA A 45 13.40 -4.55 -9.55
CA ALA A 45 14.01 -4.89 -10.83
C ALA A 45 13.32 -6.13 -11.46
N ASN A 46 13.04 -7.15 -10.65
CA ASN A 46 12.57 -8.45 -11.15
C ASN A 46 11.26 -8.94 -10.53
N SER A 47 10.71 -8.24 -9.52
CA SER A 47 9.49 -8.65 -8.82
C SER A 47 8.31 -7.70 -9.07
N PRO A 48 7.07 -8.21 -8.91
CA PRO A 48 5.85 -7.38 -8.99
C PRO A 48 5.88 -6.20 -8.02
N GLN A 49 5.31 -5.06 -8.37
CA GLN A 49 5.31 -3.88 -7.50
C GLN A 49 4.61 -4.13 -6.14
N LEU A 50 5.02 -3.36 -5.13
CA LEU A 50 4.32 -3.28 -3.83
C LEU A 50 3.79 -1.87 -3.61
N ILE A 51 2.84 -1.76 -2.68
CA ILE A 51 2.35 -0.49 -2.14
C ILE A 51 2.75 -0.38 -0.67
N ALA A 52 3.41 0.72 -0.31
CA ALA A 52 3.43 1.19 1.07
C ALA A 52 2.26 2.15 1.29
N ARG A 53 1.39 1.81 2.23
CA ARG A 53 0.31 2.66 2.71
C ARG A 53 0.69 3.17 4.10
N VAL A 54 0.79 4.49 4.25
CA VAL A 54 1.21 5.12 5.50
C VAL A 54 0.12 6.07 5.99
N ALA A 55 -0.30 5.89 7.23
CA ALA A 55 -1.25 6.75 7.91
C ALA A 55 -0.77 8.21 7.98
N GLN A 56 -1.66 9.16 7.72
CA GLN A 56 -1.39 10.58 7.93
C GLN A 56 -1.47 10.94 9.44
N GLU A 57 -2.29 10.23 10.20
CA GLU A 57 -2.56 10.51 11.61
C GLU A 57 -2.58 9.22 12.44
N HIS A 58 -2.28 9.30 13.74
CA HIS A 58 -2.24 8.14 14.62
C HIS A 58 -3.63 7.63 15.02
N GLN A 59 -4.69 8.43 14.83
CA GLN A 59 -6.05 8.11 15.27
C GLN A 59 -6.73 7.01 14.45
N ILE A 60 -6.08 6.50 13.40
CA ILE A 60 -6.68 5.51 12.49
C ILE A 60 -6.27 4.06 12.79
N LEU A 61 -5.56 3.81 13.89
CA LEU A 61 -5.00 2.48 14.22
C LEU A 61 -6.07 1.37 14.26
N GLU A 62 -7.21 1.60 14.92
CA GLU A 62 -8.26 0.59 15.05
C GLU A 62 -8.96 0.30 13.71
N LEU A 63 -9.13 1.32 12.87
CA LEU A 63 -9.64 1.14 11.50
C LEU A 63 -8.64 0.34 10.66
N GLU A 64 -7.36 0.57 10.88
CA GLU A 64 -6.29 -0.13 10.17
C GLU A 64 -6.24 -1.62 10.52
N LYS A 65 -6.31 -1.95 11.81
CA LYS A 65 -6.40 -3.36 12.26
C LYS A 65 -7.59 -4.07 11.63
N ARG A 66 -8.75 -3.42 11.60
CA ARG A 66 -9.96 -3.96 10.96
C ARG A 66 -9.75 -4.17 9.46
N GLY A 67 -9.18 -3.18 8.77
CA GLY A 67 -8.89 -3.27 7.33
C GLY A 67 -7.93 -4.42 6.99
N ILE A 68 -6.86 -4.58 7.77
CA ILE A 68 -5.92 -5.70 7.64
C ILE A 68 -6.64 -7.03 7.87
N GLY A 69 -7.41 -7.15 8.95
CA GLY A 69 -8.16 -8.36 9.28
C GLY A 69 -9.16 -8.77 8.19
N ILE A 70 -9.84 -7.79 7.57
CA ILE A 70 -10.74 -8.03 6.44
C ILE A 70 -9.97 -8.57 5.23
N LEU A 71 -8.84 -7.95 4.86
CA LEU A 71 -8.04 -8.39 3.71
C LEU A 71 -7.48 -9.80 3.92
N GLN A 72 -6.97 -10.09 5.12
CA GLN A 72 -6.50 -11.43 5.48
C GLN A 72 -7.64 -12.45 5.49
N HIS A 73 -8.84 -12.07 5.94
CA HIS A 73 -10.02 -12.93 5.88
C HIS A 73 -10.42 -13.24 4.43
N ILE A 74 -10.43 -12.24 3.55
CA ILE A 74 -10.72 -12.43 2.11
C ILE A 74 -9.67 -13.33 1.48
N GLU A 75 -8.37 -13.12 1.74
CA GLU A 75 -7.30 -13.96 1.22
C GLU A 75 -7.47 -15.43 1.63
N LYS A 76 -7.91 -15.68 2.86
CA LYS A 76 -8.13 -17.04 3.39
C LYS A 76 -9.33 -17.74 2.77
N HIS A 77 -10.45 -17.05 2.57
CA HIS A 77 -11.73 -17.67 2.19
C HIS A 77 -12.06 -17.52 0.70
N THR A 78 -11.48 -16.53 0.03
CA THR A 78 -11.70 -16.23 -1.39
C THR A 78 -10.37 -15.93 -2.08
N PRO A 79 -9.48 -16.94 -2.24
CA PRO A 79 -8.08 -16.72 -2.66
C PRO A 79 -7.94 -16.14 -4.07
N ASN A 80 -8.98 -16.26 -4.90
CA ASN A 80 -9.03 -15.73 -6.27
C ASN A 80 -9.59 -14.29 -6.35
N CYS A 81 -9.98 -13.69 -5.21
CA CYS A 81 -10.47 -12.32 -5.19
C CYS A 81 -9.31 -11.35 -5.48
N PRO A 82 -9.44 -10.42 -6.44
CA PRO A 82 -8.39 -9.47 -6.79
C PRO A 82 -8.30 -8.32 -5.77
N VAL A 83 -7.97 -8.64 -4.52
CA VAL A 83 -7.70 -7.68 -3.44
C VAL A 83 -6.21 -7.64 -3.10
N PRO A 84 -5.71 -6.53 -2.54
CA PRO A 84 -4.32 -6.46 -2.07
C PRO A 84 -4.04 -7.50 -0.98
N ARG A 85 -2.95 -8.25 -1.13
CA ARG A 85 -2.42 -9.13 -0.07
C ARG A 85 -1.52 -8.33 0.86
N ILE A 86 -1.66 -8.53 2.16
CA ILE A 86 -0.83 -7.87 3.18
C ILE A 86 0.46 -8.67 3.35
N HIS A 87 1.62 -8.03 3.11
CA HIS A 87 2.93 -8.67 3.29
C HIS A 87 3.57 -8.34 4.63
N TRP A 88 3.33 -7.13 5.14
CA TRP A 88 3.86 -6.68 6.43
C TRP A 88 3.11 -5.44 6.93
N HIS A 89 3.07 -5.26 8.25
CA HIS A 89 2.60 -4.02 8.89
C HIS A 89 3.19 -3.83 10.29
N ASN A 90 3.19 -2.59 10.79
CA ASN A 90 3.60 -2.26 12.17
C ASN A 90 2.41 -1.97 13.12
N VAL A 91 1.17 -2.19 12.69
CA VAL A 91 -0.05 -1.77 13.44
C VAL A 91 -0.17 -2.39 14.84
N ASP A 92 0.33 -3.61 15.03
CA ASP A 92 0.31 -4.31 16.33
C ASP A 92 1.60 -4.09 17.14
N GLN A 93 2.53 -3.30 16.61
CA GLN A 93 3.80 -3.01 17.25
C GLN A 93 3.74 -1.62 17.88
N THR A 94 4.29 -1.48 19.10
CA THR A 94 4.52 -0.15 19.67
C THR A 94 5.61 0.53 18.86
N SER A 95 5.19 1.32 17.87
CA SER A 95 6.07 1.98 16.90
C SER A 95 6.00 3.49 17.08
N LYS A 96 7.16 4.17 17.01
CA LYS A 96 7.23 5.64 16.93
C LYS A 96 6.86 6.18 15.53
N HIS A 97 6.76 5.28 14.55
CA HIS A 97 6.33 5.61 13.19
C HIS A 97 4.80 5.57 13.10
N PRO A 98 4.19 6.35 12.18
CA PRO A 98 2.80 6.14 11.81
C PRO A 98 2.54 4.68 11.41
N SER A 99 1.27 4.30 11.35
CA SER A 99 0.91 3.00 10.79
C SER A 99 1.43 2.90 9.34
N ILE A 100 2.14 1.81 9.07
CA ILE A 100 2.68 1.43 7.77
C ILE A 100 2.16 0.03 7.46
N VAL A 101 1.59 -0.12 6.26
CA VAL A 101 1.18 -1.40 5.70
C VAL A 101 1.84 -1.57 4.33
N ILE A 102 2.56 -2.67 4.14
CA ILE A 102 3.12 -3.10 2.86
C ILE A 102 2.21 -4.17 2.28
N GLN A 103 1.67 -3.90 1.09
CA GLN A 103 0.70 -4.77 0.43
C GLN A 103 0.98 -4.92 -1.06
N SER A 104 0.40 -5.93 -1.70
CA SER A 104 0.50 -6.12 -3.15
C SER A 104 -0.03 -4.90 -3.92
N PHE A 105 0.66 -4.55 -5.00
CA PHE A 105 0.08 -3.67 -6.01
C PHE A 105 -0.95 -4.44 -6.83
N VAL A 106 -2.17 -3.92 -6.91
CA VAL A 106 -3.22 -4.45 -7.79
C VAL A 106 -3.35 -3.52 -8.99
N PRO A 107 -2.97 -3.95 -10.21
CA PRO A 107 -3.06 -3.12 -11.39
C PRO A 107 -4.51 -2.73 -11.68
N GLY A 108 -4.75 -1.44 -11.90
CA GLY A 108 -6.09 -0.95 -12.21
C GLY A 108 -6.15 0.57 -12.31
N ARG A 109 -7.33 1.07 -12.71
CA ARG A 109 -7.66 2.49 -12.70
C ARG A 109 -8.99 2.68 -11.99
N SER A 110 -9.15 3.81 -11.31
CA SER A 110 -10.44 4.16 -10.71
C SER A 110 -11.52 4.22 -11.78
N LEU A 111 -12.69 3.64 -11.50
CA LEU A 111 -13.86 3.72 -12.38
C LEU A 111 -14.27 5.18 -12.64
N GLY A 112 -14.01 6.11 -11.71
CA GLY A 112 -14.28 7.53 -11.93
C GLY A 112 -13.44 8.11 -13.08
N THR A 113 -12.16 7.77 -13.14
CA THR A 113 -11.28 8.16 -14.24
C THR A 113 -11.73 7.52 -15.56
N TRP A 114 -12.13 6.26 -15.51
CA TRP A 114 -12.68 5.58 -16.69
C TRP A 114 -13.98 6.23 -17.17
N ASN A 115 -14.92 6.52 -16.27
CA ASN A 115 -16.19 7.19 -16.59
C ASN A 115 -15.97 8.60 -17.16
N SER A 116 -14.97 9.35 -16.67
CA SER A 116 -14.64 10.67 -17.23
C SER A 116 -14.11 10.63 -18.67
N SER A 117 -13.70 9.45 -19.15
CA SER A 117 -13.24 9.25 -20.53
C SER A 117 -14.35 8.81 -21.49
N ILE A 118 -15.56 8.51 -20.99
CA ILE A 118 -16.72 8.21 -21.82
C ILE A 118 -17.24 9.53 -22.40
N PRO A 119 -17.36 9.67 -23.74
CA PRO A 119 -17.96 10.85 -24.34
C PRO A 119 -19.35 11.07 -23.78
N LYS A 120 -19.66 12.29 -23.32
CA LYS A 120 -21.04 12.64 -22.99
C LYS A 120 -21.85 12.53 -24.28
N SER A 121 -22.88 11.70 -24.28
CA SER A 121 -23.82 11.60 -25.40
C SER A 121 -24.37 12.98 -25.71
N SER A 122 -24.13 13.44 -26.95
CA SER A 122 -24.63 14.69 -27.52
C SER A 122 -26.14 14.77 -27.50
#